data_AF-A0A3M1ZNB8-F1
#
_entry.id   AF-A0A3M1ZNB8-F1
#
_cell.length_a   1.000
_cell.length_b   1.000
_cell.length_c   1.000
_cell.angle_alpha   90.00
_cell.angle_beta   90.00
_cell.angle_gamma   90.00
#
_symmetry.space_group_name_H-M   'P 1'
#
loop_
_entity.id
_entity.type
_entity.pdbx_description
1 polymer ?
#
loop_
_entity_poly.entity_id
_entity_poly.type
_entity_poly.pdbx_seq_one_letter_code
_entity_poly.pdbx_strand_id
1 'polypeptide(L)' 'MSQTAIKTTEEIVSCSDNGQHPLVYISLKNGSGRCHYCGQLFIRKDVKSEQNQQAA' A
#
# COMPACT_ATOMS: atom_id res chain seq x y z
N MET A 1 0.21 9.51 -15.38
CA MET A 1 0.88 9.54 -14.07
C MET A 1 0.72 8.18 -13.44
N SER A 2 1.77 7.37 -13.40
CA SER A 2 1.75 6.01 -12.89
C SER A 2 1.61 6.04 -11.36
N GLN A 3 0.40 5.84 -10.83
CA GLN A 3 0.22 5.60 -9.39
C GLN A 3 0.83 4.23 -9.07
N THR A 4 2.13 4.22 -8.75
CA THR A 4 2.83 3.01 -8.34
C THR A 4 2.22 2.52 -7.03
N ALA A 5 1.69 1.30 -7.04
CA ALA A 5 1.16 0.67 -5.84
C ALA A 5 2.28 0.44 -4.82
N ILE A 6 2.10 0.89 -3.59
CA ILE A 6 3.03 0.65 -2.49
C ILE A 6 2.75 -0.74 -1.95
N LYS A 7 3.77 -1.57 -1.92
CA LYS A 7 3.64 -2.94 -1.44
C LYS A 7 4.25 -3.04 -0.03
N THR A 8 3.51 -3.59 0.92
CA THR A 8 3.93 -3.74 2.33
C THR A 8 3.60 -5.13 2.86
N THR A 9 4.26 -5.59 3.92
CA THR A 9 3.91 -6.82 4.65
C THR A 9 2.97 -6.55 5.82
N GLU A 10 2.75 -5.28 6.17
CA GLU A 10 1.94 -4.85 7.30
C GLU A 10 0.43 -4.96 7.01
N GLU A 11 -0.35 -5.29 8.03
CA GLU A 11 -1.81 -5.39 7.91
C GLU A 11 -2.51 -4.03 7.97
N ILE A 12 -1.82 -3.03 8.51
CA ILE A 12 -2.30 -1.67 8.67
C ILE A 12 -1.16 -0.76 8.24
N VAL A 13 -1.43 0.12 7.28
CA VAL A 13 -0.47 1.13 6.84
C VAL A 13 -0.96 2.52 7.18
N SER A 14 -0.02 3.39 7.52
CA SER A 14 -0.29 4.82 7.67
C SER A 14 -0.01 5.56 6.37
N CYS A 15 -0.96 6.36 5.91
CA CYS A 15 -0.76 7.29 4.80
C CYS A 15 -0.75 8.72 5.36
N SER A 16 0.32 9.46 5.07
CA SER A 16 0.49 10.86 5.42
C SER A 16 1.22 11.54 4.26
N ASP A 17 0.54 12.45 3.57
CA ASP A 17 1.09 13.15 2.40
C ASP A 17 1.53 14.56 2.80
N ASN A 18 2.62 14.68 3.57
CA ASN A 18 3.25 15.95 3.99
C ASN A 18 2.28 17.04 4.51
N GLY A 19 1.20 16.63 5.18
CA GLY A 19 0.19 17.55 5.72
C GLY A 19 -0.93 17.95 4.74
N GLN A 20 -0.96 17.41 3.52
CA GLN A 20 -2.10 17.60 2.60
C GLN A 20 -3.38 16.90 3.07
N HIS A 21 -3.24 15.85 3.89
CA HIS A 21 -4.37 15.22 4.56
C HIS A 21 -3.97 14.73 5.95
N PRO A 22 -4.94 14.50 6.85
CA PRO A 22 -4.68 13.90 8.16
C PRO A 22 -4.01 12.53 8.03
N LEU A 23 -3.24 12.15 9.05
CA LEU A 23 -2.71 10.79 9.17
C LEU A 23 -3.87 9.80 9.17
N VAL A 24 -3.91 8.93 8.18
CA VAL A 24 -4.93 7.88 8.07
C VAL A 24 -4.33 6.50 8.15
N TYR A 25 -5.05 5.60 8.79
CA TYR A 25 -4.70 4.19 8.88
C TYR A 25 -5.60 3.39 7.93
N ILE A 26 -4.98 2.61 7.07
CA ILE A 26 -5.67 1.83 6.04
C ILE A 26 -5.43 0.37 6.36
N SER A 27 -6.51 -0.39 6.54
CA SER A 27 -6.43 -1.83 6.78
C SER A 27 -6.32 -2.59 5.47
N LEU A 28 -5.26 -3.41 5.35
CA LEU A 28 -4.99 -4.30 4.23
C LEU A 28 -5.39 -5.75 4.54
N LYS A 29 -6.34 -5.95 5.46
CA LYS A 29 -6.85 -7.29 5.82
C LYS A 29 -7.37 -8.08 4.61
N ASN A 30 -7.90 -7.38 3.60
CA ASN A 30 -8.38 -7.96 2.34
C ASN A 30 -7.27 -8.07 1.25
N GLY A 31 -6.00 -7.90 1.62
CA GLY A 31 -4.86 -7.98 0.69
C GLY A 31 -4.53 -6.65 -0.01
N SER A 32 -5.43 -5.68 -0.03
CA SER A 32 -5.15 -4.33 -0.54
C SER A 32 -6.04 -3.28 0.10
N GLY A 33 -5.66 -2.01 -0.04
CA GLY A 33 -6.37 -0.86 0.49
C GLY A 33 -5.92 0.42 -0.20
N ARG A 34 -6.78 1.43 -0.22
CA ARG A 34 -6.52 2.70 -0.91
C ARG A 34 -6.75 3.87 0.03
N CYS A 35 -5.87 4.85 -0.01
CA CYS A 35 -6.11 6.11 0.69
C CYS A 35 -7.27 6.86 0.02
N HIS A 36 -8.25 7.29 0.82
CA HIS A 36 -9.40 8.05 0.32
C HIS A 36 -9.03 9.48 -0.13
N TYR A 37 -7.92 10.02 0.36
CA TYR A 37 -7.50 11.39 0.08
C TYR A 37 -6.64 11.47 -1.17
N CYS A 38 -5.47 10.83 -1.16
CA CYS A 38 -4.52 10.90 -2.28
C CYS A 38 -4.71 9.79 -3.32
N GLY A 39 -5.59 8.81 -3.07
CA GLY A 39 -5.81 7.69 -3.97
C GLY A 39 -4.64 6.70 -4.00
N GLN A 40 -3.66 6.82 -3.11
CA GLN A 40 -2.51 5.91 -3.05
C GLN A 40 -2.97 4.48 -2.78
N LEU A 41 -2.57 3.55 -3.67
CA LEU A 41 -2.89 2.13 -3.55
C LEU A 41 -1.79 1.43 -2.72
N PHE A 42 -2.24 0.65 -1.74
CA PHE A 42 -1.40 -0.19 -0.90
C PHE A 42 -1.80 -1.66 -1.10
N ILE A 43 -0.80 -2.51 -1.31
CA ILE A 43 -0.98 -3.94 -1.54
C ILE A 43 -0.21 -4.69 -0.47
N ARG A 44 -0.88 -5.58 0.26
CA ARG A 44 -0.24 -6.48 1.20
C ARG A 44 0.45 -7.59 0.43
N LYS A 45 1.75 -7.71 0.61
CA LYS A 45 2.53 -8.85 0.19
C LYS A 45 2.41 -9.91 1.26
N ASP A 46 1.70 -10.97 0.96
CA ASP A 46 1.84 -12.20 1.73
C ASP A 46 3.29 -12.69 1.54
N VAL A 47 3.99 -12.94 2.65
CA VAL A 47 5.39 -13.39 2.68
C VAL A 47 5.58 -14.72 1.89
N LYS A 48 4.49 -15.37 1.47
CA LYS A 48 4.49 -16.58 0.64
C LYS A 48 4.59 -16.33 -0.88
N SER A 49 4.55 -15.09 -1.37
CA SER A 49 4.35 -14.81 -2.81
C SER A 49 5.47 -14.07 -3.52
N GLU A 50 6.58 -13.73 -2.85
CA GLU A 50 7.70 -12.99 -3.47
C GLU A 50 8.97 -13.82 -3.60
N GLN A 51 8.94 -14.79 -4.51
CA GLN A 51 10.16 -15.39 -5.07
C GLN A 51 10.18 -15.40 -6.60
N ASN A 52 9.23 -14.76 -7.30
CA ASN A 52 9.16 -14.89 -8.75
C ASN A 52 8.77 -13.62 -9.52
N GLN A 53 9.44 -12.50 -9.27
CA GLN A 53 9.31 -11.29 -10.11
C GLN A 53 10.54 -10.36 -9.98
N GLN A 54 11.71 -10.86 -10.38
CA GLN A 54 12.86 -10.07 -10.81
C GLN A 54 13.75 -10.97 -11.68
N ALA A 55 13.32 -11.18 -12.92
CA ALA A 55 14.13 -11.77 -13.98
C ALA A 55 13.98 -10.87 -15.22
N ALA A 56 15.05 -10.15 -15.54
CA ALA A 56 15.49 -9.74 -16.87
C ALA A 56 16.81 -8.97 -16.73
#